data_AF-A0A0B3SI89-F1
#
_entry.id   AF-A0A0B3SI89-F1
#
_cell.length_a   1.000
_cell.length_b   1.000
_cell.length_c   1.000
_cell.angle_alpha   90.00
_cell.angle_beta   90.00
_cell.angle_gamma   90.00
#
_symmetry.space_group_name_H-M   'P 1'
#
loop_
_entity.id
_entity.type
_entity.pdbx_description
1 polymer ?
#
loop_
_entity_poly.entity_id
_entity_poly.type
_entity_poly.pdbx_seq_one_letter_code
_entity_poly.pdbx_strand_id
1 'polypeptide(L)' 'MMARDTFDRCEEIATAMHDQDGLSIALIRYIAGLDLPSDQEHVIYALIHAQGFCRNRVTYETRHIVQETKLSA' A
#
# COMPACT_ATOMS: atom_id res chain seq x y z
N MET A 1 -15.57 -19.71 14.49
CA MET A 1 -14.10 -19.70 14.50
C MET A 1 -13.58 -19.14 13.16
N MET A 2 -13.89 -17.87 12.84
CA MET A 2 -13.49 -17.18 11.60
C MET A 2 -12.84 -15.80 11.85
N ALA A 3 -13.06 -15.23 13.05
CA ALA A 3 -12.62 -13.87 13.39
C ALA A 3 -11.09 -13.74 13.52
N ARG A 4 -10.42 -14.77 14.03
CA ARG A 4 -8.97 -14.75 14.26
C ARG A 4 -8.18 -14.85 12.96
N ASP A 5 -8.52 -15.81 12.09
CA ASP A 5 -7.89 -15.97 10.77
C ASP A 5 -8.08 -14.72 9.88
N THR A 6 -9.23 -14.05 10.00
CA THR A 6 -9.49 -12.80 9.24
C THR A 6 -8.62 -11.66 9.77
N PHE A 7 -8.46 -11.56 11.10
CA PHE A 7 -7.62 -10.56 11.74
C PHE A 7 -6.13 -10.75 11.40
N ASP A 8 -5.62 -11.98 11.51
CA ASP A 8 -4.21 -12.28 11.23
C ASP A 8 -3.86 -11.96 9.76
N ARG A 9 -4.74 -12.30 8.81
CA ARG A 9 -4.59 -11.93 7.40
C ARG A 9 -4.63 -10.42 7.17
N CYS A 10 -5.44 -9.70 7.93
CA CYS A 10 -5.48 -8.24 7.87
C CYS A 10 -4.15 -7.64 8.35
N GLU A 11 -3.54 -8.16 9.41
CA GLU A 11 -2.22 -7.70 9.86
C GLU A 11 -1.10 -7.98 8.84
N GLU A 12 -1.12 -9.16 8.20
CA GLU A 12 -0.19 -9.51 7.12
C GLU A 12 -0.32 -8.53 5.93
N ILE A 13 -1.56 -8.23 5.52
CA ILE A 13 -1.84 -7.26 4.45
C ILE A 13 -1.36 -5.85 4.84
N ALA A 14 -1.64 -5.40 6.06
CA ALA A 14 -1.20 -4.10 6.54
C ALA A 14 0.33 -3.97 6.54
N THR A 15 1.03 -5.04 6.92
CA THR A 15 2.50 -5.09 6.93
C THR A 15 3.06 -5.03 5.50
N ALA A 16 2.53 -5.85 4.58
CA ALA A 16 2.94 -5.82 3.19
C ALA A 16 2.70 -4.44 2.52
N MET A 17 1.61 -3.75 2.90
CA MET A 17 1.32 -2.39 2.44
C MET A 17 2.32 -1.36 2.99
N HIS A 18 2.80 -1.53 4.23
CA HIS A 18 3.82 -0.64 4.81
C HIS A 18 5.15 -0.74 4.05
N ASP A 19 5.61 -1.96 3.76
CA ASP A 19 6.85 -2.19 3.00
C ASP A 19 6.79 -1.59 1.58
N GLN A 20 5.60 -1.58 0.97
CA GLN A 20 5.38 -0.93 -0.34
C GLN A 20 5.49 0.59 -0.29
N ASP A 21 5.26 1.25 0.86
CA ASP A 21 5.45 2.70 0.98
C ASP A 21 6.93 3.09 0.88
N GLY A 22 7.79 2.36 1.59
CA GLY A 22 9.24 2.54 1.49
C GLY A 22 9.75 2.31 0.05
N LEU A 23 9.21 1.30 -0.64
CA LEU A 23 9.56 1.01 -2.03
C LEU A 23 9.16 2.14 -2.98
N SER A 24 7.98 2.74 -2.80
CA SER A 24 7.51 3.86 -3.65
C SER A 24 8.43 5.09 -3.56
N ILE A 25 8.90 5.42 -2.34
CA ILE A 25 9.84 6.52 -2.10
C ILE A 25 11.21 6.22 -2.75
N ALA A 26 11.69 4.98 -2.60
CA ALA A 26 12.94 4.55 -3.20
C ALA A 26 12.91 4.62 -4.73
N LEU A 27 11.80 4.18 -5.34
CA LEU A 27 11.60 4.23 -6.79
C LEU A 27 11.58 5.66 -7.31
N ILE A 28 10.84 6.58 -6.67
CA ILE A 28 10.83 8.00 -7.04
C ILE A 28 12.24 8.58 -7.06
N ARG A 29 13.02 8.32 -6.00
CA ARG A 29 14.41 8.81 -5.90
C ARG A 29 15.33 8.20 -6.95
N TYR A 30 15.14 6.93 -7.26
CA TYR A 30 15.90 6.25 -8.31
C TYR A 30 15.60 6.83 -9.69
N ILE A 31 14.32 7.01 -10.02
CA ILE A 31 13.86 7.58 -11.29
C ILE A 31 14.34 9.01 -11.48
N ALA A 32 14.31 9.84 -10.44
CA ALA A 32 14.82 11.20 -10.50
C ALA A 32 16.33 11.27 -10.80
N GLY A 33 17.07 10.17 -10.60
CA GLY A 33 18.47 10.03 -10.99
C GLY A 33 18.69 9.48 -12.40
N LEU A 34 17.63 9.09 -13.11
CA LEU A 34 17.69 8.62 -14.48
C LEU A 34 17.38 9.78 -15.45
N ASP A 35 18.17 9.90 -16.51
CA ASP A 35 17.90 10.86 -17.59
C ASP A 35 16.84 10.29 -18.55
N LEU A 36 15.61 10.18 -18.07
CA LEU A 36 14.49 9.62 -18.82
C LEU A 36 13.82 10.68 -19.69
N PRO A 37 13.30 10.29 -20.88
CA PRO A 37 12.33 11.09 -21.59
C PRO A 37 11.13 11.46 -20.70
N SER A 38 10.70 12.71 -20.79
CA SER A 38 9.67 13.27 -19.89
C SER A 38 8.34 12.49 -19.92
N ASP A 39 7.97 11.92 -21.06
CA ASP A 39 6.78 11.06 -21.18
C ASP A 39 6.90 9.77 -20.37
N GLN A 40 8.08 9.15 -20.37
CA GLN A 40 8.35 7.93 -19.58
C GLN A 40 8.37 8.24 -18.08
N GLU A 41 9.02 9.34 -17.69
CA GLU A 41 9.07 9.79 -16.31
C GLU A 41 7.65 10.04 -15.75
N HIS A 42 6.80 10.75 -16.49
CA HIS A 42 5.41 10.99 -16.09
C HIS A 42 4.58 9.71 -15.96
N VAL A 43 4.73 8.76 -16.89
CA VAL A 43 4.04 7.48 -16.82
C VAL A 43 4.44 6.71 -15.56
N ILE A 44 5.73 6.67 -15.24
CA ILE A 44 6.20 5.93 -14.07
C ILE A 44 5.73 6.63 -12.77
N TYR A 45 5.78 7.95 -12.69
CA TYR A 45 5.20 8.68 -11.55
C TYR A 45 3.71 8.40 -11.39
N ALA A 46 2.93 8.37 -12.48
CA ALA A 46 1.51 8.07 -12.43
C ALA A 46 1.24 6.65 -11.89
N LEU A 47 2.05 5.66 -12.30
CA LEU A 47 1.95 4.29 -11.79
C LEU A 47 2.29 4.20 -10.30
N ILE A 48 3.35 4.87 -9.86
CA ILE A 48 3.73 4.92 -8.43
C ILE A 48 2.62 5.57 -7.60
N HIS A 49 2.05 6.68 -8.09
CA HIS A 49 0.93 7.34 -7.43
C HIS A 49 -0.32 6.45 -7.35
N ALA A 50 -0.66 5.74 -8.43
CA ALA A 50 -1.78 4.82 -8.45
C ALA A 50 -1.59 3.67 -7.44
N GLN A 51 -0.38 3.12 -7.32
CA GLN A 51 -0.05 2.14 -6.28
C GLN A 51 -0.24 2.71 -4.87
N GLY A 52 0.22 3.95 -4.63
CA GLY A 52 -0.01 4.64 -3.36
C GLY A 52 -1.50 4.79 -3.00
N PHE A 53 -2.34 5.09 -4.00
CA PHE A 53 -3.79 5.16 -3.80
C PHE A 53 -4.39 3.79 -3.43
N CYS A 54 -4.02 2.74 -4.16
CA CYS A 54 -4.45 1.37 -3.87
C CYS A 54 -4.04 0.93 -2.45
N ARG A 55 -2.81 1.23 -2.06
CA ARG A 55 -2.30 0.94 -0.70
C ARG A 55 -3.11 1.65 0.37
N ASN A 56 -3.39 2.94 0.20
CA ASN A 56 -4.17 3.71 1.17
C ASN A 56 -5.58 3.13 1.33
N ARG A 57 -6.21 2.71 0.23
CA ARG A 57 -7.52 2.05 0.26
C ARG A 57 -7.46 0.73 1.01
N VAL A 58 -6.52 -0.16 0.68
CA VAL A 58 -6.36 -1.45 1.38
C VAL A 58 -6.11 -1.24 2.87
N THR A 59 -5.26 -0.28 3.24
CA THR A 59 -4.96 0.05 4.64
C THR A 59 -6.21 0.52 5.39
N TYR A 60 -7.04 1.36 4.76
CA TYR A 60 -8.30 1.84 5.33
C TYR A 60 -9.28 0.69 5.59
N GLU A 61 -9.54 -0.14 4.59
CA GLU A 61 -10.47 -1.28 4.71
C GLU A 61 -9.99 -2.30 5.76
N THR A 62 -8.69 -2.58 5.77
CA THR A 62 -8.07 -3.50 6.74
C THR A 62 -8.26 -3.00 8.18
N ARG A 63 -8.04 -1.70 8.42
CA ARG A 63 -8.26 -1.09 9.75
C ARG A 63 -9.73 -1.14 10.16
N HIS A 64 -10.65 -0.95 9.22
CA HIS A 64 -12.08 -1.01 9.48
C HIS A 64 -12.51 -2.41 9.94
N ILE A 65 -12.10 -3.45 9.19
CA ILE A 65 -12.38 -4.86 9.52
C ILE A 65 -11.83 -5.22 10.91
N VAL A 66 -10.60 -4.78 11.21
CA VAL A 66 -9.97 -4.99 12.52
C VAL A 66 -10.78 -4.34 13.65
N GLN A 67 -11.27 -3.11 13.45
CA GLN A 67 -12.07 -2.40 14.46
C GLN A 67 -13.43 -3.07 14.68
N GLU A 68 -14.14 -3.45 13.62
CA GLU A 68 -15.41 -4.16 13.71
C GLU A 68 -15.25 -5.51 14.43
N THR A 69 -14.18 -6.24 14.13
CA THR A 69 -13.90 -7.54 14.76
C THR A 69 -13.61 -7.39 16.26
N LYS A 70 -12.93 -6.32 16.69
CA LYS A 70 -12.67 -6.02 18.12
C LYS A 70 -13.91 -5.60 18.89
N LEU A 71 -14.89 -4.98 18.23
CA LEU A 71 -16.18 -4.59 18.86
C LEU A 71 -17.17 -5.75 18.96
N SER A 72 -16.95 -6.82 18.17
CA SER A 72 -17.83 -7.99 18.07
C SER A 72 -17.39 -9.18 18.94
N ALA A 73 -16.23 -9.10 19.59
CA ALA A 73 -15.59 -10.13 20.40
C ALA A 73 -15.65 -9.77 21.89
#